data_AF-A0A8J4X9B8-F1
#
_entry.id   AF-A0A8J4X9B8-F1
#
_cell.length_a   1.000
_cell.length_b   1.000
_cell.length_c   1.000
_cell.angle_alpha   90.00
_cell.angle_beta   90.00
_cell.angle_gamma   90.00
#
_symmetry.space_group_name_H-M   'P 1'
#
loop_
_entity.id
_entity.type
_entity.pdbx_description
1 polymer ?
#
loop_
_entity_poly.entity_id
_entity_poly.type
_entity_poly.pdbx_seq_one_letter_code
_entity_poly.pdbx_strand_id
1 'polypeptide(L)'
;MAAPEEQELSQAQTEKLLQFQDLTGLESMDQCRRTLEQHNWNIEAAVQDRLNEQEGVPSVFNPPPARPLQVNTGDHRVYSYIVSRPQPRGLLGWSYYLIMLPFRFTYYTLMDIFRFALRFIRPDPRGRVTDPVGDVVSFMHSFEEKYGRSHPVFYQGTYSQALNDAKRELRYLLVYLHGEDHQDTDEFCRNTLCSEEVVTFVNTRMLFWACSTSRAEGYRVSQALRENTYPFLAMIMLKDRKMTVVGRLEGVIQPEDLINQLNFIMEANQTYLMSERLEREERNQTQVLRQQQDEAYQASLRADQEKDRKKKEEQEQRRQEEEAARQTRLAEERRQRTLVEEKERKSECLPPEPPQADPDCLEIMFKLPNDTRVKRRFLFSQSLA
;
A
#
# COMPACT_ATOMS: atom_id res chain seq x y z
N MET A 1 5.27 -37.24 -19.70
CA MET A 1 5.04 -35.93 -19.06
C MET A 1 3.65 -35.98 -18.47
N ALA A 2 3.54 -36.13 -17.15
CA ALA A 2 2.27 -36.15 -16.44
C ALA A 2 1.66 -34.73 -16.45
N ALA A 3 0.36 -34.63 -16.72
CA ALA A 3 -0.40 -33.40 -16.56
C ALA A 3 -0.42 -33.00 -15.07
N PRO A 4 -0.39 -31.71 -14.72
CA PRO A 4 -0.53 -31.29 -13.34
C PRO A 4 -1.93 -31.67 -12.84
N GLU A 5 -1.99 -32.45 -11.77
CA GLU A 5 -3.24 -32.81 -11.08
C GLU A 5 -3.94 -31.52 -10.62
N GLU A 6 -5.15 -31.27 -11.14
CA GLU A 6 -6.04 -30.25 -10.59
C GLU A 6 -6.47 -30.72 -9.20
N GLN A 7 -5.82 -30.18 -8.17
CA GLN A 7 -6.24 -30.40 -6.78
C GLN A 7 -7.65 -29.84 -6.61
N GLU A 8 -8.64 -30.73 -6.52
CA GLU A 8 -10.04 -30.42 -6.26
C GLU A 8 -10.17 -29.66 -4.93
N LEU A 9 -10.72 -28.44 -5.00
CA LEU A 9 -10.94 -27.59 -3.83
C LEU A 9 -12.08 -28.16 -2.98
N SER A 10 -11.91 -28.15 -1.66
CA SER A 10 -12.99 -28.51 -0.73
C SER A 10 -14.16 -27.54 -0.86
N GLN A 11 -15.38 -27.98 -0.58
CA GLN A 11 -16.59 -27.15 -0.67
C GLN A 11 -16.47 -25.84 0.15
N ALA A 12 -15.83 -25.90 1.33
CA ALA A 12 -15.57 -24.73 2.17
C ALA A 12 -14.50 -23.78 1.56
N GLN A 13 -13.56 -24.32 0.78
CA GLN A 13 -12.55 -23.51 0.08
C GLN A 13 -13.17 -22.81 -1.13
N THR A 14 -14.05 -23.48 -1.87
CA THR A 14 -14.78 -22.90 -3.00
C THR A 14 -15.68 -21.74 -2.55
N GLU A 15 -16.37 -21.89 -1.40
CA GLU A 15 -17.19 -20.82 -0.83
C GLU A 15 -16.34 -19.60 -0.43
N LYS A 16 -15.20 -19.82 0.22
CA LYS A 16 -14.27 -18.74 0.56
C LYS A 16 -13.69 -18.03 -0.67
N LEU A 17 -13.46 -18.78 -1.74
CA LEU A 17 -12.93 -18.26 -3.00
C LEU A 17 -13.95 -17.38 -3.72
N LEU A 18 -15.22 -17.78 -3.76
CA LEU A 18 -16.32 -16.98 -4.29
C LEU A 18 -16.53 -15.71 -3.45
N GLN A 19 -16.51 -15.83 -2.12
CA GLN A 19 -16.64 -14.67 -1.24
C GLN A 19 -15.48 -13.66 -1.42
N PHE A 20 -14.25 -14.16 -1.57
CA PHE A 20 -13.09 -13.33 -1.86
C PHE A 20 -13.20 -12.65 -3.23
N GLN A 21 -13.74 -13.36 -4.23
CA GLN A 21 -13.98 -12.83 -5.58
C GLN A 21 -14.98 -11.67 -5.56
N ASP A 22 -16.10 -11.83 -4.86
CA ASP A 22 -17.12 -10.79 -4.71
C ASP A 22 -16.57 -9.55 -3.98
N LEU A 23 -15.72 -9.74 -2.96
CA LEU A 23 -15.15 -8.64 -2.18
C LEU A 23 -14.04 -7.88 -2.92
N THR A 24 -13.22 -8.57 -3.71
CA THR A 24 -12.06 -7.96 -4.39
C THR A 24 -12.34 -7.57 -5.84
N GLY A 25 -13.43 -8.05 -6.44
CA GLY A 25 -13.80 -7.78 -7.83
C GLY A 25 -12.86 -8.41 -8.88
N LEU A 26 -12.06 -9.40 -8.50
CA LEU A 26 -11.11 -10.07 -9.40
C LEU A 26 -11.83 -11.04 -10.35
N GLU A 27 -11.64 -10.85 -11.66
CA GLU A 27 -12.22 -11.75 -12.68
C GLU A 27 -11.50 -13.12 -12.76
N SER A 28 -10.27 -13.22 -12.23
CA SER A 28 -9.44 -14.42 -12.37
C SER A 28 -9.49 -15.32 -11.14
N MET A 29 -10.15 -16.47 -11.26
CA MET A 29 -10.27 -17.50 -10.21
C MET A 29 -8.91 -18.04 -9.75
N ASP A 30 -7.96 -18.20 -10.67
CA ASP A 30 -6.61 -18.70 -10.35
C ASP A 30 -5.82 -17.73 -9.48
N GLN A 31 -6.00 -16.43 -9.68
CA GLN A 31 -5.35 -15.40 -8.86
C GLN A 31 -5.97 -15.32 -7.47
N CYS A 32 -7.30 -15.41 -7.37
CA CYS A 32 -8.01 -15.52 -6.09
C CYS A 32 -7.52 -16.74 -5.30
N ARG A 33 -7.41 -17.90 -5.97
CA ARG A 33 -6.92 -19.15 -5.36
C ARG A 33 -5.51 -19.00 -4.78
N ARG A 34 -4.55 -18.52 -5.59
CA ARG A 34 -3.15 -18.36 -5.15
C ARG A 34 -3.02 -17.39 -3.97
N THR A 35 -3.80 -16.31 -3.99
CA THR A 35 -3.79 -15.31 -2.91
C THR A 35 -4.36 -15.90 -1.62
N LEU A 36 -5.46 -16.66 -1.69
CA LEU A 36 -6.03 -17.35 -0.54
C LEU A 36 -5.12 -18.46 0.00
N GLU A 37 -4.44 -19.20 -0.87
CA GLU A 37 -3.46 -20.23 -0.47
C GLU A 37 -2.28 -19.62 0.28
N GLN A 38 -1.76 -18.46 -0.16
CA GLN A 38 -0.69 -17.73 0.53
C GLN A 38 -1.11 -17.27 1.94
N HIS A 39 -2.39 -16.91 2.10
CA HIS A 39 -2.96 -16.44 3.37
C HIS A 39 -3.65 -17.56 4.16
N ASN A 40 -3.31 -18.84 3.92
CA ASN A 40 -3.85 -20.00 4.62
C ASN A 40 -5.40 -20.03 4.67
N TRP A 41 -6.07 -19.61 3.60
CA TRP A 41 -7.53 -19.50 3.48
C TRP A 41 -8.18 -18.57 4.52
N ASN A 42 -7.44 -17.56 5.00
CA ASN A 42 -7.98 -16.46 5.79
C ASN A 42 -8.40 -15.32 4.85
N ILE A 43 -9.72 -15.18 4.64
CA ILE A 43 -10.30 -14.19 3.73
C ILE A 43 -9.98 -12.77 4.20
N GLU A 44 -10.10 -12.48 5.50
CA GLU A 44 -9.91 -11.13 6.03
C GLU A 44 -8.48 -10.64 5.82
N ALA A 45 -7.50 -11.51 6.13
CA ALA A 45 -6.09 -11.21 5.90
C ALA A 45 -5.78 -11.01 4.40
N ALA A 46 -6.30 -11.89 3.54
CA ALA A 46 -6.09 -11.80 2.09
C ALA A 46 -6.74 -10.55 1.47
N VAL A 47 -7.93 -10.17 1.92
CA VAL A 47 -8.64 -8.97 1.45
C VAL A 47 -7.89 -7.73 1.92
N GLN A 48 -7.47 -7.68 3.18
CA GLN A 48 -6.73 -6.57 3.74
C GLN A 48 -5.38 -6.36 3.03
N ASP A 49 -4.66 -7.44 2.76
CA ASP A 49 -3.39 -7.40 2.04
C ASP A 49 -3.57 -6.91 0.60
N ARG A 50 -4.61 -7.36 -0.11
CA ARG A 50 -4.93 -6.87 -1.46
C ARG A 50 -5.36 -5.41 -1.50
N LEU A 51 -6.17 -4.97 -0.55
CA LEU A 51 -6.57 -3.57 -0.45
C LEU A 51 -5.35 -2.68 -0.13
N ASN A 52 -4.44 -3.16 0.73
CA ASN A 52 -3.18 -2.48 1.02
C ASN A 52 -2.22 -2.45 -0.19
N GLU A 53 -2.10 -3.53 -0.97
CA GLU A 53 -1.28 -3.56 -2.20
C GLU A 53 -1.78 -2.57 -3.25
N GLN A 54 -3.10 -2.38 -3.35
CA GLN A 54 -3.69 -1.35 -4.22
C GLN A 54 -3.43 0.09 -3.72
N GLU A 55 -3.19 0.27 -2.42
CA GLU A 55 -3.05 1.58 -1.78
C GLU A 55 -1.59 1.99 -1.48
N GLY A 56 -0.61 1.06 -1.48
CA GLY A 56 0.67 1.26 -0.78
C GLY A 56 2.02 1.16 -1.53
N VAL A 57 2.10 0.85 -2.83
CA VAL A 57 3.42 0.57 -3.47
C VAL A 57 3.82 1.60 -4.55
N PRO A 58 5.06 2.15 -4.52
CA PRO A 58 5.63 2.91 -5.64
C PRO A 58 5.65 2.08 -6.93
N SER A 59 5.26 2.70 -8.06
CA SER A 59 5.10 2.07 -9.38
C SER A 59 6.40 1.53 -10.01
N VAL A 60 7.55 1.68 -9.34
CA VAL A 60 8.86 1.21 -9.80
C VAL A 60 9.00 -0.32 -9.69
N PHE A 61 8.28 -0.96 -8.76
CA PHE A 61 8.40 -2.40 -8.50
C PHE A 61 7.24 -3.26 -9.01
N ASN A 62 6.20 -2.65 -9.61
CA ASN A 62 5.07 -3.40 -10.13
C ASN A 62 5.25 -3.62 -11.64
N PRO A 63 5.32 -4.87 -12.15
CA PRO A 63 5.23 -5.09 -13.59
C PRO A 63 3.89 -4.51 -14.10
N PRO A 64 3.87 -3.91 -15.31
CA PRO A 64 2.64 -3.32 -15.83
C PRO A 64 1.52 -4.38 -15.86
N PRO A 65 0.27 -4.02 -15.52
CA PRO A 65 -0.84 -4.95 -15.61
C PRO A 65 -0.89 -5.57 -17.00
N ALA A 66 -1.11 -6.88 -17.07
CA ALA A 66 -1.15 -7.64 -18.34
C ALA A 66 -2.25 -7.14 -19.30
N ARG A 67 -3.21 -6.36 -18.80
CA ARG A 67 -4.16 -5.60 -19.60
C ARG A 67 -3.77 -4.12 -19.59
N PRO A 68 -3.61 -3.47 -20.76
CA PRO A 68 -3.42 -2.02 -20.79
C PRO A 68 -4.61 -1.36 -20.11
N LEU A 69 -4.36 -0.31 -19.32
CA LEU A 69 -5.43 0.52 -18.77
C LEU A 69 -6.26 1.04 -19.94
N GLN A 70 -7.45 0.49 -20.10
CA GLN A 70 -8.38 0.94 -21.11
C GLN A 70 -9.05 2.22 -20.60
N VAL A 71 -8.72 3.34 -21.26
CA VAL A 71 -9.45 4.58 -21.04
C VAL A 71 -10.85 4.41 -21.61
N ASN A 72 -11.86 4.66 -20.78
CA ASN A 72 -13.24 4.57 -21.23
C ASN A 72 -13.56 5.80 -22.09
N THR A 73 -13.90 5.54 -23.35
CA THR A 73 -14.30 6.57 -24.33
C THR A 73 -15.82 6.64 -24.54
N GLY A 74 -16.61 5.79 -23.87
CA GLY A 74 -18.07 5.71 -24.02
C GLY A 74 -18.85 6.55 -23.00
N ASP A 75 -19.95 7.17 -23.45
CA ASP A 75 -21.09 7.73 -22.69
C ASP A 75 -20.84 8.77 -21.58
N HIS A 76 -19.69 9.44 -21.58
CA HIS A 76 -19.46 10.60 -20.72
C HIS A 76 -19.57 11.89 -21.54
N ARG A 77 -20.00 13.00 -20.91
CA ARG A 77 -19.98 14.33 -21.52
C ARG A 77 -18.53 14.72 -21.83
N VAL A 78 -18.04 14.32 -23.01
CA VAL A 78 -16.74 14.71 -23.54
C VAL A 78 -16.92 16.06 -24.21
N TYR A 79 -16.21 17.08 -23.72
CA TYR A 79 -16.16 18.37 -24.40
C TYR A 79 -15.25 18.23 -25.63
N SER A 80 -15.84 18.26 -26.83
CA SER A 80 -15.08 18.25 -28.09
C SER A 80 -15.03 19.66 -28.69
N TYR A 81 -13.83 20.18 -28.89
CA TYR A 81 -13.60 21.42 -29.61
C TYR A 81 -12.94 21.10 -30.96
N ILE A 82 -13.62 21.47 -32.05
CA ILE A 82 -13.12 21.32 -33.42
C ILE A 82 -12.92 22.71 -33.98
N VAL A 83 -11.68 23.06 -34.31
CA VAL A 83 -11.36 24.37 -34.87
C VAL A 83 -11.98 24.50 -36.27
N SER A 84 -12.80 25.53 -36.47
CA SER A 84 -13.28 25.92 -37.79
C SER A 84 -12.23 26.77 -38.50
N ARG A 85 -11.80 26.37 -39.71
CA ARG A 85 -10.82 27.14 -40.50
C ARG A 85 -11.33 28.57 -40.74
N PRO A 86 -10.47 29.60 -40.63
CA PRO A 86 -10.88 30.97 -40.91
C PRO A 86 -11.36 31.06 -42.36
N GLN A 87 -12.66 31.32 -42.54
CA GLN A 87 -13.22 31.55 -43.87
C GLN A 87 -12.67 32.86 -44.45
N PRO A 88 -12.33 32.90 -45.75
CA PRO A 88 -11.90 34.13 -46.39
C PRO A 88 -12.97 35.22 -46.20
N ARG A 89 -12.56 36.36 -45.64
CA ARG A 89 -13.44 37.52 -45.42
C ARG A 89 -13.38 38.45 -46.63
N GLY A 90 -14.55 38.82 -47.17
CA GLY A 90 -14.69 39.74 -48.29
C GLY A 90 -14.39 39.13 -49.67
N LEU A 91 -14.80 39.83 -50.74
CA LEU A 91 -14.72 39.36 -52.13
C LEU A 91 -13.27 39.13 -52.60
N LEU A 92 -12.32 39.96 -52.13
CA LEU A 92 -10.88 39.82 -52.42
C LEU A 92 -10.26 38.59 -51.74
N GLY A 93 -10.70 38.26 -50.52
CA GLY A 93 -10.26 37.04 -49.83
C GLY A 93 -10.78 35.79 -50.54
N TRP A 94 -12.05 35.82 -50.98
CA TRP A 94 -12.66 34.73 -51.75
C TRP A 94 -12.01 34.57 -53.13
N SER A 95 -11.69 35.65 -53.83
CA SER A 95 -11.03 35.57 -55.14
C SER A 95 -9.61 35.04 -55.03
N TYR A 96 -8.82 35.52 -54.07
CA TYR A 96 -7.48 34.99 -53.79
C TYR A 96 -7.53 33.52 -53.40
N TYR A 97 -8.48 33.14 -52.52
CA TYR A 97 -8.66 31.75 -52.11
C TYR A 97 -9.03 30.85 -53.28
N LEU A 98 -9.99 31.25 -54.13
CA LEU A 98 -10.40 30.48 -55.32
C LEU A 98 -9.26 30.31 -56.34
N ILE A 99 -8.46 31.35 -56.55
CA ILE A 99 -7.32 31.31 -57.46
C ILE A 99 -6.21 30.42 -56.91
N MET A 100 -5.90 30.51 -55.61
CA MET A 100 -4.86 29.71 -54.97
C MET A 100 -5.30 28.28 -54.63
N LEU A 101 -6.59 27.98 -54.61
CA LEU A 101 -7.13 26.66 -54.29
C LEU A 101 -6.53 25.54 -55.16
N PRO A 102 -6.53 25.62 -56.51
CA PRO A 102 -5.92 24.58 -57.34
C PRO A 102 -4.42 24.44 -57.11
N PHE A 103 -3.69 25.54 -56.89
CA PHE A 103 -2.23 25.49 -56.63
C PHE A 103 -1.90 24.89 -55.26
N ARG A 104 -2.67 25.24 -54.24
CA ARG A 104 -2.49 24.72 -52.89
C ARG A 104 -2.88 23.24 -52.82
N PHE A 105 -3.98 22.87 -53.47
CA PHE A 105 -4.41 21.48 -53.57
C PHE A 105 -3.39 20.63 -54.32
N THR A 106 -2.91 21.08 -55.48
CA THR A 106 -1.89 20.34 -56.26
C THR A 106 -0.57 20.23 -55.53
N TYR A 107 -0.11 21.28 -54.86
CA TYR A 107 1.13 21.24 -54.08
C TYR A 107 1.07 20.23 -52.92
N TYR A 108 0.01 20.28 -52.11
CA TYR A 108 -0.13 19.34 -50.98
C TYR A 108 -0.39 17.91 -51.45
N THR A 109 -1.24 17.70 -52.45
CA THR A 109 -1.48 16.35 -53.00
C THR A 109 -0.22 15.75 -53.62
N LEU A 110 0.60 16.54 -54.33
CA LEU A 110 1.89 16.07 -54.84
C LEU A 110 2.88 15.73 -53.72
N MET A 111 2.95 16.55 -52.67
CA MET A 111 3.80 16.28 -51.51
C MET A 111 3.34 15.04 -50.73
N ASP A 112 2.04 14.83 -50.60
CA ASP A 112 1.46 13.67 -49.93
C ASP A 112 1.68 12.39 -50.74
N ILE A 113 1.49 12.44 -52.07
CA ILE A 113 1.81 11.32 -52.97
C ILE A 113 3.30 10.99 -52.90
N PHE A 114 4.17 12.00 -52.87
CA PHE A 114 5.61 11.81 -52.75
C PHE A 114 6.02 11.19 -51.41
N ARG A 115 5.47 11.68 -50.28
CA ARG A 115 5.69 11.07 -48.96
C ARG A 115 5.14 9.65 -48.89
N PHE A 116 3.96 9.40 -49.46
CA PHE A 116 3.37 8.07 -49.54
C PHE A 116 4.24 7.10 -50.35
N ALA A 117 4.78 7.54 -51.49
CA ALA A 117 5.71 6.76 -52.30
C ALA A 117 7.02 6.47 -51.55
N LEU A 118 7.56 7.44 -50.81
CA LEU A 118 8.73 7.23 -49.95
C LEU A 118 8.45 6.23 -48.82
N ARG A 119 7.24 6.21 -48.28
CA ARG A 119 6.81 5.26 -47.25
C ARG A 119 6.64 3.83 -47.78
N PHE A 120 6.41 3.67 -49.08
CA PHE A 120 6.40 2.34 -49.71
C PHE A 120 7.81 1.74 -49.85
N ILE A 121 8.85 2.60 -49.88
CA ILE A 121 10.25 2.21 -50.06
C ILE A 121 10.96 2.00 -48.70
N ARG A 122 10.51 2.66 -47.63
CA ARG A 122 11.01 2.43 -46.27
C ARG A 122 10.04 1.55 -45.47
N PRO A 123 10.47 0.40 -44.93
CA PRO A 123 9.58 -0.47 -44.14
C PRO A 123 9.04 0.27 -42.91
N ASP A 124 7.73 0.22 -42.72
CA ASP A 124 7.00 0.90 -41.64
C ASP A 124 7.35 0.24 -40.28
N PRO A 125 8.05 0.91 -39.36
CA PRO A 125 8.53 0.31 -38.10
C PRO A 125 7.40 0.07 -37.07
N ARG A 126 6.14 0.34 -37.43
CA ARG A 126 4.96 0.25 -36.55
C ARG A 126 4.66 -1.16 -36.02
N GLY A 127 5.32 -2.20 -36.55
CA GLY A 127 4.97 -3.60 -36.30
C GLY A 127 5.45 -4.19 -34.97
N ARG A 128 6.45 -3.60 -34.29
CA ARG A 128 6.95 -4.12 -33.01
C ARG A 128 7.35 -2.99 -32.07
N VAL A 129 6.58 -2.82 -31.00
CA VAL A 129 7.01 -2.04 -29.82
C VAL A 129 8.17 -2.81 -29.18
N THR A 130 9.41 -2.44 -29.53
CA THR A 130 10.60 -3.02 -28.88
C THR A 130 10.91 -2.31 -27.57
N ASP A 131 10.63 -1.00 -27.48
CA ASP A 131 10.80 -0.19 -26.27
C ASP A 131 9.82 1.01 -26.24
N PRO A 132 8.74 0.96 -25.44
CA PRO A 132 7.75 2.04 -25.38
C PRO A 132 8.28 3.30 -24.68
N VAL A 133 9.25 3.18 -23.77
CA VAL A 133 9.85 4.34 -23.10
C VAL A 133 10.84 5.01 -24.05
N GLY A 134 11.66 4.20 -24.75
CA GLY A 134 12.57 4.67 -25.78
C GLY A 134 11.86 5.43 -26.90
N ASP A 135 10.66 5.00 -27.31
CA ASP A 135 9.83 5.71 -28.29
C ASP A 135 9.48 7.14 -27.84
N VAL A 136 9.07 7.31 -26.57
CA VAL A 136 8.71 8.61 -26.00
C VAL A 136 9.95 9.51 -25.87
N VAL A 137 11.06 8.98 -25.36
CA VAL A 137 12.32 9.73 -25.22
C VAL A 137 12.87 10.14 -26.60
N SER A 138 12.81 9.24 -27.59
CA SER A 138 13.16 9.56 -28.97
C SER A 138 12.29 10.68 -29.53
N PHE A 139 10.98 10.65 -29.25
CA PHE A 139 10.08 11.73 -29.65
C PHE A 139 10.48 13.06 -29.02
N MET A 140 10.76 13.09 -27.71
CA MET A 140 11.19 14.31 -27.00
C MET A 140 12.43 14.93 -27.65
N HIS A 141 13.45 14.13 -27.96
CA HIS A 141 14.65 14.61 -28.65
C HIS A 141 14.33 15.18 -30.04
N SER A 142 13.52 14.48 -30.84
CA SER A 142 13.13 14.97 -32.17
C SER A 142 12.28 16.24 -32.10
N PHE A 143 11.46 16.39 -31.06
CA PHE A 143 10.65 17.58 -30.82
C PHE A 143 11.54 18.77 -30.45
N GLU A 144 12.46 18.58 -29.50
CA GLU A 144 13.41 19.61 -29.07
C GLU A 144 14.32 20.07 -30.21
N GLU A 145 14.75 19.16 -31.09
CA GLU A 145 15.55 19.50 -32.26
C GLU A 145 14.78 20.37 -33.26
N LYS A 146 13.48 20.10 -33.45
CA LYS A 146 12.65 20.79 -34.47
C LYS A 146 12.04 22.10 -33.98
N TYR A 147 11.64 22.19 -32.72
CA TYR A 147 10.88 23.32 -32.16
C TYR A 147 11.62 24.06 -31.04
N GLY A 148 12.66 23.47 -30.47
CA GLY A 148 13.41 24.01 -29.34
C GLY A 148 12.94 23.45 -27.99
N ARG A 149 13.55 23.95 -26.90
CA ARG A 149 13.32 23.48 -25.52
C ARG A 149 12.21 24.21 -24.77
N SER A 150 11.53 25.15 -25.42
CA SER A 150 10.42 25.90 -24.84
C SER A 150 9.13 25.14 -25.05
N HIS A 151 8.82 24.17 -24.17
CA HIS A 151 7.60 23.37 -24.24
C HIS A 151 7.18 22.91 -22.84
N PRO A 152 5.93 22.41 -22.66
CA PRO A 152 5.53 21.86 -21.37
C PRO A 152 6.38 20.63 -21.03
N VAL A 153 6.58 20.38 -19.74
CA VAL A 153 7.46 19.30 -19.26
C VAL A 153 6.84 17.96 -19.65
N PHE A 154 7.49 17.26 -20.58
CA PHE A 154 7.07 15.93 -21.00
C PHE A 154 7.28 14.91 -19.87
N TYR A 155 6.27 14.09 -19.63
CA TYR A 155 6.35 12.95 -18.74
C TYR A 155 7.25 11.87 -19.36
N GLN A 156 8.36 11.57 -18.68
CA GLN A 156 9.38 10.61 -19.13
C GLN A 156 9.00 9.18 -18.78
N GLY A 157 7.96 8.67 -19.42
CA GLY A 157 7.51 7.29 -19.23
C GLY A 157 6.43 6.87 -20.22
N THR A 158 5.98 5.63 -20.09
CA THR A 158 4.92 5.08 -20.93
C THR A 158 3.57 5.73 -20.67
N TYR A 159 2.65 5.58 -21.63
CA TYR A 159 1.28 6.07 -21.47
C TYR A 159 0.58 5.47 -20.22
N SER A 160 0.82 4.19 -19.96
CA SER A 160 0.22 3.50 -18.81
C SER A 160 0.79 3.99 -17.47
N GLN A 161 2.08 4.33 -17.43
CA GLN A 161 2.71 4.93 -16.23
C GLN A 161 2.14 6.32 -15.96
N ALA A 162 2.02 7.16 -16.99
CA ALA A 162 1.42 8.49 -16.87
C ALA A 162 -0.03 8.43 -16.36
N LEU A 163 -0.84 7.48 -16.85
CA LEU A 163 -2.19 7.24 -16.37
C LEU A 163 -2.25 6.81 -14.90
N ASN A 164 -1.37 5.90 -14.49
CA ASN A 164 -1.31 5.42 -13.11
C ASN A 164 -0.90 6.52 -12.14
N ASP A 165 0.08 7.34 -12.50
CA ASP A 165 0.52 8.45 -11.67
C ASP A 165 -0.55 9.54 -11.59
N ALA A 166 -1.23 9.85 -12.71
CA ALA A 166 -2.37 10.76 -12.71
C ALA A 166 -3.52 10.26 -11.82
N LYS A 167 -3.81 8.95 -11.84
CA LYS A 167 -4.79 8.31 -10.97
C LYS A 167 -4.37 8.38 -9.50
N ARG A 168 -3.10 8.11 -9.19
CA ARG A 168 -2.57 8.11 -7.82
C ARG A 168 -2.59 9.50 -7.21
N GLU A 169 -2.20 10.51 -7.97
CA GLU A 169 -2.09 11.90 -7.50
C GLU A 169 -3.38 12.71 -7.64
N LEU A 170 -4.44 12.14 -8.23
CA LEU A 170 -5.70 12.83 -8.53
C LEU A 170 -5.42 14.14 -9.28
N ARG A 171 -4.66 14.03 -10.37
CA ARG A 171 -4.29 15.12 -11.29
C ARG A 171 -4.86 14.85 -12.67
N TYR A 172 -5.06 15.93 -13.43
CA TYR A 172 -5.38 15.83 -14.85
C TYR A 172 -4.15 15.35 -15.63
N LEU A 173 -4.37 14.52 -16.64
CA LEU A 173 -3.38 14.11 -17.62
C LEU A 173 -3.76 14.70 -18.98
N LEU A 174 -2.87 15.51 -19.55
CA LEU A 174 -3.00 16.03 -20.90
C LEU A 174 -2.13 15.19 -21.84
N VAL A 175 -2.80 14.53 -22.79
CA VAL A 175 -2.18 13.68 -23.81
C VAL A 175 -2.13 14.43 -25.12
N TYR A 176 -0.93 14.61 -25.67
CA TYR A 176 -0.71 15.17 -27.00
C TYR A 176 -0.27 14.09 -27.98
N LEU A 177 -1.04 13.87 -29.04
CA LEU A 177 -0.64 12.99 -30.13
C LEU A 177 -0.10 13.83 -31.28
N HIS A 178 1.17 13.62 -31.60
CA HIS A 178 1.87 14.34 -32.64
C HIS A 178 1.77 13.61 -33.98
N GLY A 179 1.09 14.21 -34.95
CA GLY A 179 1.05 13.73 -36.34
C GLY A 179 2.08 14.45 -37.18
N GLU A 180 3.23 13.82 -37.43
CA GLU A 180 4.36 14.38 -38.22
C GLU A 180 3.95 14.75 -39.65
N ASP A 181 3.00 14.00 -40.22
CA ASP A 181 2.55 14.18 -41.61
C ASP A 181 1.50 15.30 -41.77
N HIS A 182 0.92 15.78 -40.67
CA HIS A 182 -0.20 16.71 -40.73
C HIS A 182 0.26 18.16 -40.90
N GLN A 183 -0.30 18.85 -41.90
CA GLN A 183 0.07 20.23 -42.28
C GLN A 183 0.00 21.25 -41.14
N ASP A 184 -0.90 21.03 -40.18
CA ASP A 184 -1.24 21.98 -39.12
C ASP A 184 -0.43 21.76 -37.83
N THR A 185 0.32 20.65 -37.75
CA THR A 185 1.08 20.26 -36.55
C THR A 185 2.21 21.25 -36.26
N ASP A 186 2.93 21.69 -37.29
CA ASP A 186 4.08 22.59 -37.13
C ASP A 186 3.68 23.98 -36.62
N GLU A 187 2.57 24.50 -37.14
CA GLU A 187 2.00 25.78 -36.70
C GLU A 187 1.57 25.71 -35.23
N PHE A 188 0.85 24.66 -34.86
CA PHE A 188 0.39 24.44 -33.49
C PHE A 188 1.54 24.29 -32.50
N CYS A 189 2.57 23.50 -32.83
CA CYS A 189 3.72 23.34 -31.93
C CYS A 189 4.42 24.67 -31.68
N ARG A 190 4.71 25.44 -32.74
CA ARG A 190 5.47 26.70 -32.64
C ARG A 190 4.68 27.83 -32.00
N ASN A 191 3.42 28.01 -32.42
CA ASN A 191 2.62 29.17 -32.02
C ASN A 191 1.84 28.94 -30.73
N THR A 192 1.43 27.69 -30.48
CA THR A 192 0.51 27.37 -29.37
C THR A 192 1.21 26.62 -28.25
N LEU A 193 1.76 25.44 -28.54
CA LEU A 193 2.30 24.56 -27.50
C LEU A 193 3.58 25.12 -26.86
N CYS A 194 4.42 25.78 -27.66
CA CYS A 194 5.67 26.40 -27.18
C CYS A 194 5.49 27.79 -26.56
N SER A 195 4.26 28.30 -26.47
CA SER A 195 3.99 29.59 -25.84
C SER A 195 4.17 29.54 -24.31
N GLU A 196 4.80 30.56 -23.74
CA GLU A 196 5.16 30.58 -22.30
C GLU A 196 3.93 30.46 -21.38
N GLU A 197 2.81 31.07 -21.78
CA GLU A 197 1.55 31.02 -21.04
C GLU A 197 1.00 29.58 -20.98
N VAL A 198 0.98 28.87 -22.11
CA VAL A 198 0.53 27.47 -22.17
C VAL A 198 1.49 26.57 -21.40
N VAL A 199 2.80 26.75 -21.55
CA VAL A 199 3.82 25.98 -20.82
C VAL A 199 3.64 26.11 -19.31
N THR A 200 3.52 27.35 -18.82
CA THR A 200 3.34 27.63 -17.40
C THR A 200 2.02 27.06 -16.87
N PHE A 201 0.94 27.20 -17.65
CA PHE A 201 -0.37 26.68 -17.30
C PHE A 201 -0.39 25.15 -17.19
N VAL A 202 0.17 24.45 -18.19
CA VAL A 202 0.20 22.98 -18.23
C VAL A 202 1.06 22.43 -17.08
N ASN A 203 2.27 22.96 -16.91
CA ASN A 203 3.21 22.48 -15.88
C ASN A 203 2.68 22.64 -14.44
N THR A 204 1.86 23.65 -14.19
CA THR A 204 1.32 23.92 -12.85
C THR A 204 0.08 23.10 -12.53
N ARG A 205 -0.74 22.74 -13.54
CA ARG A 205 -2.08 22.18 -13.31
C ARG A 205 -2.23 20.70 -13.66
N MET A 206 -1.38 20.14 -14.50
CA MET A 206 -1.56 18.80 -15.05
C MET A 206 -0.25 18.09 -15.39
N LEU A 207 -0.33 16.77 -15.54
CA LEU A 207 0.76 15.98 -16.13
C LEU A 207 0.63 16.07 -17.65
N PHE A 208 1.75 16.23 -18.35
CA PHE A 208 1.76 16.32 -19.81
C PHE A 208 2.49 15.13 -20.41
N TRP A 209 1.79 14.34 -21.21
CA TRP A 209 2.36 13.20 -21.94
C TRP A 209 2.20 13.41 -23.43
N ALA A 210 3.23 13.09 -24.20
CA ALA A 210 3.20 13.25 -25.65
C ALA A 210 3.97 12.15 -26.36
N CYS A 211 3.50 11.77 -27.54
CA CYS A 211 4.20 10.85 -28.40
C CYS A 211 3.82 11.08 -29.87
N SER A 212 4.71 10.72 -30.78
CA SER A 212 4.44 10.74 -32.21
C SER A 212 3.70 9.49 -32.65
N THR A 213 2.71 9.65 -33.53
CA THR A 213 1.93 8.54 -34.09
C THR A 213 2.68 7.77 -35.19
N SER A 214 3.87 8.23 -35.56
CA SER A 214 4.84 7.46 -36.35
C SER A 214 5.47 6.31 -35.57
N ARG A 215 5.50 6.41 -34.23
CA ARG A 215 6.10 5.43 -33.31
C ARG A 215 5.04 4.46 -32.76
N ALA A 216 5.49 3.31 -32.27
CA ALA A 216 4.59 2.22 -31.92
C ALA A 216 3.76 2.53 -30.65
N GLU A 217 4.36 3.16 -29.63
CA GLU A 217 3.61 3.60 -28.45
C GLU A 217 2.56 4.68 -28.79
N GLY A 218 2.94 5.72 -29.55
CA GLY A 218 2.02 6.77 -29.97
C GLY A 218 0.87 6.25 -30.85
N TYR A 219 1.16 5.31 -31.77
CA TYR A 219 0.12 4.66 -32.58
C TYR A 219 -0.87 3.85 -31.74
N ARG A 220 -0.40 3.11 -30.73
CA ARG A 220 -1.28 2.36 -29.80
C ARG A 220 -2.23 3.29 -29.04
N VAL A 221 -1.72 4.42 -28.56
CA VAL A 221 -2.54 5.40 -27.83
C VAL A 221 -3.53 6.09 -28.75
N SER A 222 -3.13 6.36 -29.99
CA SER A 222 -4.01 6.83 -31.07
C SER A 222 -5.22 5.89 -31.24
N GLN A 223 -4.98 4.59 -31.42
CA GLN A 223 -6.06 3.60 -31.55
C GLN A 223 -6.99 3.55 -30.32
N ALA A 224 -6.45 3.79 -29.12
CA ALA A 224 -7.24 3.82 -27.89
C ALA A 224 -8.11 5.08 -27.77
N LEU A 225 -7.59 6.25 -28.13
CA LEU A 225 -8.30 7.53 -28.02
C LEU A 225 -9.24 7.82 -29.21
N ARG A 226 -9.01 7.14 -30.34
CA ARG A 226 -9.75 7.26 -31.61
C ARG A 226 -9.79 8.69 -32.11
N GLU A 227 -8.61 9.26 -32.39
CA GLU A 227 -8.49 10.61 -32.95
C GLU A 227 -8.96 10.67 -34.41
N ASN A 228 -9.54 11.80 -34.82
CA ASN A 228 -9.98 12.01 -36.20
C ASN A 228 -9.03 12.90 -37.01
N THR A 229 -8.33 13.84 -36.35
CA THR A 229 -7.45 14.81 -37.00
C THR A 229 -6.33 15.25 -36.05
N TYR A 230 -5.30 15.89 -36.61
CA TYR A 230 -4.17 16.44 -35.85
C TYR A 230 -4.12 17.97 -35.99
N PRO A 231 -3.47 18.69 -35.06
CA PRO A 231 -3.02 18.23 -33.74
C PRO A 231 -4.19 17.76 -32.85
N PHE A 232 -3.93 16.74 -32.03
CA PHE A 232 -4.92 16.15 -31.13
C PHE A 232 -4.44 16.26 -29.68
N LEU A 233 -5.29 16.81 -28.82
CA LEU A 233 -5.11 16.84 -27.37
C LEU A 233 -6.30 16.16 -26.68
N ALA A 234 -6.01 15.31 -25.71
CA ALA A 234 -7.01 14.72 -24.83
C ALA A 234 -6.70 15.04 -23.38
N MET A 235 -7.69 15.56 -22.65
CA MET A 235 -7.63 15.70 -21.19
C MET A 235 -8.31 14.48 -20.55
N ILE A 236 -7.57 13.81 -19.67
CA ILE A 236 -8.00 12.59 -18.98
C ILE A 236 -7.95 12.84 -17.47
N MET A 237 -8.95 12.35 -16.74
CA MET A 237 -8.96 12.38 -15.28
C MET A 237 -9.64 11.15 -14.69
N LEU A 238 -9.45 10.95 -13.39
CA LEU A 238 -10.20 9.96 -12.63
C LEU A 238 -11.63 10.48 -12.41
N LYS A 239 -12.60 9.72 -12.91
CA LYS A 239 -14.03 9.95 -12.69
C LYS A 239 -14.70 8.61 -12.42
N ASP A 240 -15.51 8.55 -11.37
CA ASP A 240 -16.21 7.32 -10.96
C ASP A 240 -15.24 6.12 -10.86
N ARG A 241 -14.09 6.33 -10.21
CA ARG A 241 -12.98 5.36 -10.05
C ARG A 241 -12.34 4.83 -11.35
N LYS A 242 -12.69 5.38 -12.52
CA LYS A 242 -12.12 5.02 -13.83
C LYS A 242 -11.43 6.21 -14.49
N MET A 243 -10.36 5.94 -15.24
CA MET A 243 -9.72 6.98 -16.05
C MET A 243 -10.59 7.22 -17.29
N THR A 244 -11.08 8.45 -17.44
CA THR A 244 -12.02 8.85 -18.49
C THR A 244 -11.50 10.07 -19.23
N VAL A 245 -11.75 10.12 -20.54
CA VAL A 245 -11.48 11.33 -21.34
C VAL A 245 -12.58 12.35 -21.05
N VAL A 246 -12.20 13.51 -20.52
CA VAL A 246 -13.14 14.60 -20.20
C VAL A 246 -13.12 15.71 -21.24
N GLY A 247 -12.04 15.82 -22.01
CA GLY A 247 -11.90 16.82 -23.06
C GLY A 247 -11.15 16.27 -24.27
N ARG A 248 -11.59 16.68 -25.47
CA ARG A 248 -10.93 16.43 -26.75
C ARG A 248 -10.80 17.75 -27.50
N LEU A 249 -9.59 18.12 -27.89
CA LEU A 249 -9.32 19.32 -28.66
C LEU A 249 -8.64 18.89 -29.96
N GLU A 250 -9.29 19.21 -31.08
CA GLU A 250 -8.89 18.82 -32.42
C GLU A 250 -8.64 20.05 -33.30
N GLY A 251 -7.45 20.14 -33.89
CA GLY A 251 -7.06 21.20 -34.82
C GLY A 251 -6.26 22.35 -34.20
N VAL A 252 -5.86 23.32 -35.03
CA VAL A 252 -5.01 24.46 -34.61
C VAL A 252 -5.80 25.44 -33.75
N ILE A 253 -5.43 25.58 -32.50
CA ILE A 253 -6.05 26.49 -31.55
C ILE A 253 -5.03 27.55 -31.10
N GLN A 254 -5.47 28.79 -30.86
CA GLN A 254 -4.58 29.83 -30.34
C GLN A 254 -4.23 29.59 -28.85
N PRO A 255 -3.10 30.11 -28.34
CA PRO A 255 -2.68 29.93 -26.95
C PRO A 255 -3.78 30.27 -25.92
N GLU A 256 -4.37 31.44 -26.05
CA GLU A 256 -5.40 31.94 -25.14
C GLU A 256 -6.65 31.05 -25.16
N ASP A 257 -7.11 30.70 -26.37
CA ASP A 257 -8.26 29.81 -26.56
C ASP A 257 -8.01 28.43 -25.97
N LEU A 258 -6.80 27.89 -26.12
CA LEU A 258 -6.41 26.60 -25.54
C LEU A 258 -6.52 26.65 -24.01
N ILE A 259 -5.97 27.68 -23.37
CA ILE A 259 -6.05 27.86 -21.91
C ILE A 259 -7.50 28.00 -21.46
N ASN A 260 -8.31 28.78 -22.18
CA ASN A 260 -9.73 28.97 -21.88
C ASN A 260 -10.52 27.66 -21.97
N GLN A 261 -10.30 26.86 -23.03
CA GLN A 261 -10.95 25.55 -23.18
C GLN A 261 -10.52 24.58 -22.08
N LEU A 262 -9.22 24.52 -21.76
CA LEU A 262 -8.71 23.66 -20.69
C LEU A 262 -9.29 24.07 -19.32
N ASN A 263 -9.32 25.36 -19.00
CA ASN A 263 -9.93 25.86 -17.76
C ASN A 263 -11.41 25.53 -17.68
N PHE A 264 -12.17 25.72 -18.75
CA PHE A 264 -13.59 25.38 -18.81
C PHE A 264 -13.83 23.89 -18.51
N ILE A 265 -13.05 23.00 -19.14
CA ILE A 265 -13.14 21.55 -18.90
C ILE A 265 -12.78 21.22 -17.45
N MET A 266 -11.77 21.87 -16.90
CA MET A 266 -11.37 21.68 -15.50
C MET A 266 -12.46 22.13 -14.54
N GLU A 267 -12.99 23.34 -14.67
CA GLU A 267 -14.05 23.87 -13.80
C GLU A 267 -15.30 23.00 -13.84
N ALA A 268 -15.70 22.51 -15.02
CA ALA A 268 -16.83 21.60 -15.17
C ALA A 268 -16.64 20.26 -14.43
N ASN A 269 -15.40 19.82 -14.21
CA ASN A 269 -15.09 18.52 -13.60
C ASN A 269 -14.43 18.60 -12.22
N GLN A 270 -14.16 19.80 -11.69
CA GLN A 270 -13.49 20.01 -10.40
C GLN A 270 -14.22 19.32 -9.24
N THR A 271 -15.56 19.30 -9.27
CA THR A 271 -16.37 18.66 -8.24
C THR A 271 -16.07 17.16 -8.09
N TYR A 272 -15.86 16.44 -9.21
CA TYR A 272 -15.54 15.01 -9.19
C TYR A 272 -14.16 14.73 -8.57
N LEU A 273 -13.18 15.58 -8.86
CA LEU A 273 -11.84 15.46 -8.25
C LEU A 273 -11.86 15.79 -6.76
N MET A 274 -12.65 16.78 -6.35
CA MET A 274 -12.78 17.15 -4.94
C MET A 274 -13.51 16.06 -4.14
N SER A 275 -14.55 15.44 -4.69
CA SER A 275 -15.23 14.33 -4.03
C SER A 275 -14.30 13.12 -3.83
N GLU A 276 -13.52 12.76 -4.85
CA GLU A 276 -12.55 11.65 -4.75
C GLU A 276 -11.43 11.94 -3.75
N ARG A 277 -10.97 13.21 -3.65
CA ARG A 277 -10.00 13.63 -2.63
C ARG A 277 -10.58 13.50 -1.22
N LEU A 278 -11.81 13.95 -1.02
CA LEU A 278 -12.49 13.86 0.27
C LEU A 278 -12.70 12.41 0.70
N GLU A 279 -13.19 11.54 -0.20
CA GLU A 279 -13.39 10.12 0.08
C GLU A 279 -12.08 9.41 0.42
N ARG A 280 -10.97 9.78 -0.24
CA ARG A 280 -9.65 9.22 0.09
C ARG A 280 -9.13 9.71 1.44
N GLU A 281 -9.35 10.97 1.76
CA GLU A 281 -8.98 11.52 3.06
C GLU A 281 -9.79 10.87 4.19
N GLU A 282 -11.10 10.71 4.00
CA GLU A 282 -11.98 10.03 4.97
C GLU A 282 -11.54 8.58 5.21
N ARG A 283 -11.18 7.84 4.16
CA ARG A 283 -10.63 6.48 4.29
C ARG A 283 -9.32 6.46 5.05
N ASN A 284 -8.39 7.35 4.72
CA ASN A 284 -7.11 7.45 5.42
C ASN A 284 -7.32 7.79 6.91
N GLN A 285 -8.21 8.74 7.21
CA GLN A 285 -8.55 9.10 8.60
C GLN A 285 -9.17 7.92 9.34
N THR A 286 -10.06 7.15 8.69
CA THR A 286 -10.66 5.95 9.27
C THR A 286 -9.62 4.87 9.55
N GLN A 287 -8.66 4.66 8.65
CA GLN A 287 -7.55 3.71 8.84
C GLN A 287 -6.67 4.12 10.02
N VAL A 288 -6.25 5.39 10.08
CA VAL A 288 -5.44 5.92 11.19
C VAL A 288 -6.17 5.79 12.52
N LEU A 289 -7.47 6.11 12.56
CA LEU A 289 -8.27 5.99 13.77
C LEU A 289 -8.37 4.54 14.27
N ARG A 290 -8.57 3.58 13.37
CA ARG A 290 -8.58 2.15 13.72
C ARG A 290 -7.23 1.70 14.27
N GLN A 291 -6.15 2.09 13.62
CA GLN A 291 -4.80 1.78 14.09
C GLN A 291 -4.55 2.33 15.50
N GLN A 292 -4.94 3.58 15.77
CA GLN A 292 -4.82 4.17 17.10
C GLN A 292 -5.66 3.43 18.16
N GLN A 293 -6.86 2.97 17.80
CA GLN A 293 -7.71 2.18 18.70
C GLN A 293 -7.08 0.82 19.00
N ASP A 294 -6.55 0.13 17.98
CA ASP A 294 -5.89 -1.16 18.14
C ASP A 294 -4.63 -1.05 19.00
N GLU A 295 -3.81 -0.02 18.79
CA GLU A 295 -2.62 0.26 19.61
C GLU A 295 -3.00 0.52 21.07
N ALA A 296 -4.04 1.33 21.32
CA ALA A 296 -4.54 1.62 22.66
C ALA A 296 -5.11 0.36 23.34
N TYR A 297 -5.85 -0.47 22.61
CA TYR A 297 -6.39 -1.73 23.10
C TYR A 297 -5.28 -2.71 23.48
N GLN A 298 -4.26 -2.87 22.62
CA GLN A 298 -3.11 -3.72 22.90
C GLN A 298 -2.30 -3.23 24.10
N ALA A 299 -2.18 -1.92 24.29
CA ALA A 299 -1.53 -1.35 25.47
C ALA A 299 -2.33 -1.66 26.76
N SER A 300 -3.65 -1.50 26.74
CA SER A 300 -4.52 -1.84 27.87
C SER A 300 -4.47 -3.34 28.19
N LEU A 301 -4.52 -4.20 27.17
CA LEU A 301 -4.47 -5.65 27.33
C LEU A 301 -3.16 -6.09 27.99
N ARG A 302 -2.02 -5.49 27.58
CA ARG A 302 -0.72 -5.75 28.21
C ARG A 302 -0.69 -5.32 29.67
N ALA A 303 -1.26 -4.16 29.99
CA ALA A 303 -1.33 -3.66 31.36
C ALA A 303 -2.18 -4.58 32.26
N ASP A 304 -3.32 -5.05 31.76
CA ASP A 304 -4.18 -5.99 32.49
C ASP A 304 -3.51 -7.35 32.70
N GLN A 305 -2.84 -7.89 31.67
CA GLN A 305 -2.06 -9.12 31.78
C GLN A 305 -0.92 -9.00 32.79
N GLU A 306 -0.20 -7.87 32.82
CA GLU A 306 0.88 -7.65 33.78
C GLU A 306 0.35 -7.53 35.21
N LYS A 307 -0.79 -6.87 35.40
CA LYS A 307 -1.46 -6.76 36.69
C LYS A 307 -1.92 -8.12 37.21
N ASP A 308 -2.50 -8.95 36.35
CA ASP A 308 -2.90 -10.30 36.70
C ASP A 308 -1.69 -11.19 37.03
N ARG A 309 -0.58 -11.04 36.30
CA ARG A 309 0.67 -11.74 36.61
C ARG A 309 1.20 -11.35 37.99
N LYS A 310 1.31 -10.05 38.28
CA LYS A 310 1.74 -9.54 39.59
C LYS A 310 0.84 -10.03 40.73
N LYS A 311 -0.48 -10.06 40.52
CA LYS A 311 -1.43 -10.55 41.51
C LYS A 311 -1.26 -12.05 41.79
N LYS A 312 -1.00 -12.86 40.76
CA LYS A 312 -0.71 -14.30 40.92
C LYS A 312 0.61 -14.53 41.66
N GLU A 313 1.66 -13.78 41.31
CA GLU A 313 2.95 -13.85 41.99
C GLU A 313 2.84 -13.47 43.47
N GLU A 314 2.12 -12.40 43.81
CA GLU A 314 1.88 -11.98 45.20
C GLU A 314 1.07 -13.02 45.98
N GLN A 315 0.05 -13.63 45.36
CA GLN A 315 -0.71 -14.72 45.99
C GLN A 315 0.15 -15.96 46.24
N GLU A 316 1.03 -16.31 45.31
CA GLU A 316 1.93 -17.44 45.46
C GLU A 316 2.99 -17.19 46.54
N GLN A 317 3.56 -15.98 46.59
CA GLN A 317 4.47 -15.57 47.66
C GLN A 317 3.79 -15.66 49.04
N ARG A 318 2.56 -15.16 49.17
CA ARG A 318 1.80 -15.28 50.43
C ARG A 318 1.54 -16.74 50.82
N ARG A 319 1.21 -17.60 49.86
CA ARG A 319 1.03 -19.04 50.12
C ARG A 319 2.32 -19.69 50.59
N GLN A 320 3.44 -19.39 49.94
CA GLN A 320 4.76 -19.92 50.34
C GLN A 320 5.18 -19.42 51.72
N GLU A 321 4.94 -18.15 52.06
CA GLU A 321 5.19 -17.60 53.39
C GLU A 321 4.30 -18.27 54.46
N GLU A 322 3.02 -18.47 54.18
CA GLU A 322 2.10 -19.19 55.08
C GLU A 322 2.51 -20.65 55.26
N GLU A 323 2.90 -21.36 54.20
CA GLU A 323 3.38 -22.74 54.27
C GLU A 323 4.70 -22.83 55.04
N ALA A 324 5.65 -21.93 54.78
CA ALA A 324 6.91 -21.86 55.52
C ALA A 324 6.65 -21.59 57.02
N ALA A 325 5.75 -20.66 57.35
CA ALA A 325 5.36 -20.37 58.72
C ALA A 325 4.65 -21.56 59.40
N ARG A 326 3.86 -22.35 58.67
CA ARG A 326 3.27 -23.59 59.20
C ARG A 326 4.34 -24.65 59.44
N GLN A 327 5.28 -24.82 58.52
CA GLN A 327 6.37 -25.79 58.65
C GLN A 327 7.29 -25.46 59.83
N THR A 328 7.63 -24.19 60.04
CA THR A 328 8.44 -23.78 61.20
C THR A 328 7.73 -24.05 62.51
N ARG A 329 6.43 -23.73 62.62
CA ARG A 329 5.62 -24.06 63.81
C ARG A 329 5.55 -25.57 64.08
N LEU A 330 5.30 -26.37 63.06
CA LEU A 330 5.27 -27.84 63.20
C LEU A 330 6.63 -28.41 63.60
N ALA A 331 7.72 -27.84 63.09
CA ALA A 331 9.08 -28.24 63.46
C ALA A 331 9.40 -27.87 64.92
N GLU A 332 8.98 -26.69 65.38
CA GLU A 332 9.10 -26.27 66.78
C GLU A 332 8.30 -27.19 67.72
N GLU A 333 7.05 -27.51 67.39
CA GLU A 333 6.23 -28.44 68.17
C GLU A 333 6.84 -29.84 68.24
N ARG A 334 7.34 -30.37 67.11
CA ARG A 334 8.06 -31.67 67.09
C ARG A 334 9.32 -31.64 67.94
N ARG A 335 10.08 -30.54 67.90
CA ARG A 335 11.26 -30.36 68.73
C ARG A 335 10.92 -30.32 70.22
N GLN A 336 9.81 -29.69 70.60
CA GLN A 336 9.34 -29.70 71.99
C GLN A 336 8.91 -31.11 72.44
N ARG A 337 8.16 -31.84 71.61
CA ARG A 337 7.74 -33.21 71.95
C ARG A 337 8.92 -34.16 72.14
N THR A 338 9.87 -34.14 71.20
CA THR A 338 11.08 -34.97 71.30
C THR A 338 11.91 -34.65 72.55
N LEU A 339 12.01 -33.37 72.94
CA LEU A 339 12.67 -32.98 74.18
C LEU A 339 11.93 -33.50 75.44
N VAL A 340 10.59 -33.50 75.43
CA VAL A 340 9.79 -34.04 76.54
C VAL A 340 9.94 -35.56 76.63
N GLU A 341 9.81 -36.27 75.51
CA GLU A 341 9.98 -37.74 75.45
C GLU A 341 11.39 -38.16 75.90
N GLU A 342 12.43 -37.44 75.48
CA GLU A 342 13.79 -37.70 75.96
C GLU A 342 13.94 -37.47 77.47
N LYS A 343 13.28 -36.44 78.01
CA LYS A 343 13.30 -36.14 79.45
C LYS A 343 12.59 -37.24 80.23
N GLU A 344 11.45 -37.72 79.75
CA GLU A 344 10.69 -38.82 80.35
C GLU A 344 11.49 -40.12 80.31
N ARG A 345 12.03 -40.51 79.14
CA ARG A 345 12.88 -41.70 78.99
C ARG A 345 14.10 -41.68 79.92
N LYS A 346 14.80 -40.53 80.00
CA LYS A 346 15.92 -40.37 80.94
C LYS A 346 15.47 -40.41 82.40
N SER A 347 14.25 -39.98 82.72
CA SER A 347 13.73 -40.04 84.09
C SER A 347 13.32 -41.46 84.52
N GLU A 348 12.80 -42.28 83.61
CA GLU A 348 12.45 -43.68 83.85
C GLU A 348 13.67 -44.58 84.07
N CYS A 349 14.79 -44.27 83.41
CA CYS A 349 16.06 -44.97 83.61
C CYS A 349 16.76 -44.62 84.94
N LEU A 350 16.22 -43.68 85.74
CA LEU A 350 16.84 -43.31 87.02
C LEU A 350 16.27 -44.17 88.17
N PRO A 351 17.13 -44.88 88.92
CA PRO A 351 16.68 -45.69 90.04
C PRO A 351 16.05 -44.83 91.16
N PRO A 352 15.14 -45.41 91.97
CA PRO A 352 14.55 -44.71 93.11
C PRO A 352 15.63 -44.33 94.13
N GLU A 353 15.48 -43.17 94.76
CA GLU A 353 16.49 -42.68 95.71
C GLU A 353 16.59 -43.59 96.94
N PRO A 354 17.81 -44.00 97.34
CA PRO A 354 18.00 -44.81 98.53
C PRO A 354 17.74 -43.99 99.82
N PRO A 355 17.31 -44.63 100.91
CA PRO A 355 17.13 -43.99 102.21
C PRO A 355 18.44 -43.40 102.75
N GLN A 356 18.35 -42.32 103.53
CA GLN A 356 19.53 -41.59 104.06
C GLN A 356 20.41 -42.41 105.03
N ALA A 357 19.92 -43.57 105.48
CA ALA A 357 20.57 -44.42 106.47
C ALA A 357 21.29 -45.66 105.87
N ASP A 358 21.41 -45.73 104.54
CA ASP A 358 22.05 -46.86 103.86
C ASP A 358 23.59 -46.63 103.78
N PRO A 359 24.44 -47.55 104.29
CA PRO A 359 25.90 -47.34 104.37
C PRO A 359 26.62 -47.20 103.02
N ASP A 360 26.01 -47.63 101.90
CA ASP A 360 26.58 -47.56 100.54
C ASP A 360 26.00 -46.42 99.68
N CYS A 361 25.44 -45.36 100.31
CA CYS A 361 24.83 -44.22 99.63
C CYS A 361 25.86 -43.11 99.28
N LEU A 362 25.88 -42.68 98.01
CA LEU A 362 26.63 -41.53 97.51
C LEU A 362 25.69 -40.38 97.10
N GLU A 363 26.04 -39.14 97.43
CA GLU A 363 25.29 -37.94 97.02
C GLU A 363 26.02 -37.22 95.87
N ILE A 364 25.36 -37.10 94.72
CA ILE A 364 25.91 -36.38 93.55
C ILE A 364 25.18 -35.04 93.41
N MET A 365 25.96 -33.95 93.32
CA MET A 365 25.45 -32.59 93.15
C MET A 365 25.71 -32.10 91.72
N PHE A 366 24.64 -31.80 90.99
CA PHE A 366 24.72 -31.16 89.69
C PHE A 366 24.50 -29.65 89.83
N LYS A 367 25.46 -28.86 89.34
CA LYS A 367 25.33 -27.41 89.23
C LYS A 367 24.79 -27.07 87.85
N LEU A 368 23.56 -26.56 87.76
CA LEU A 368 22.95 -26.17 86.50
C LEU A 368 23.42 -24.76 86.05
N PRO A 369 23.30 -24.42 84.75
CA PRO A 369 23.70 -23.11 84.21
C PRO A 369 22.93 -21.90 84.79
N ASN A 370 21.82 -22.13 85.49
CA ASN A 370 21.03 -21.13 86.21
C ASN A 370 21.50 -20.96 87.68
N ASP A 371 22.69 -21.45 88.01
CA ASP A 371 23.30 -21.45 89.36
C ASP A 371 22.52 -22.25 90.43
N THR A 372 21.44 -22.94 90.05
CA THR A 372 20.73 -23.87 90.94
C THR A 372 21.50 -25.18 91.10
N ARG A 373 21.49 -25.72 92.31
CA ARG A 373 22.17 -26.97 92.67
C ARG A 373 21.12 -28.05 92.89
N VAL A 374 21.12 -29.08 92.05
CA VAL A 374 20.25 -30.25 92.21
C VAL A 374 21.07 -31.37 92.82
N LYS A 375 20.56 -31.99 93.87
CA LYS A 375 21.21 -33.08 94.57
C LYS A 375 20.37 -34.34 94.41
N ARG A 376 21.02 -35.48 94.11
CA ARG A 376 20.35 -36.79 94.06
C ARG A 376 21.29 -37.85 94.62
N ARG A 377 20.72 -38.83 95.34
CA ARG A 377 21.44 -39.94 95.98
C ARG A 377 21.40 -41.18 95.10
N PHE A 378 22.51 -41.93 95.08
CA PHE A 378 22.67 -43.19 94.33
C PHE A 378 23.39 -44.22 95.21
N LEU A 379 23.19 -45.52 94.94
CA LEU A 379 23.97 -46.57 95.58
C LEU A 379 25.31 -46.77 94.86
N PHE A 380 26.38 -47.10 95.59
CA PHE A 380 27.71 -47.33 95.01
C PHE A 380 27.73 -48.43 93.93
N SER A 381 26.83 -49.41 94.04
CA SER A 381 26.70 -50.55 93.10
C SER A 381 25.83 -50.26 91.87
N GLN A 382 25.20 -49.08 91.77
CA GLN A 382 24.33 -48.74 90.65
C GLN A 382 25.10 -48.15 89.48
N SER A 383 24.98 -48.77 88.30
CA SER A 383 25.47 -48.21 87.03
C SER A 383 24.39 -47.33 86.41
N LEU A 384 24.75 -46.08 86.08
CA LEU A 384 23.93 -45.20 85.25
C LEU A 384 24.27 -45.51 83.78
N ALA A 385 23.27 -45.83 82.96
CA ALA A 385 23.43 -46.08 81.52
C ALA A 385 23.00 -44.86 80.71
#